data_AF-A5GCE4-F1
#
_entry.id   AF-A5GCE4-F1
#
_cell.length_a   1.000
_cell.length_b   1.000
_cell.length_c   1.000
_cell.angle_alpha   90.00
_cell.angle_beta   90.00
_cell.angle_gamma   90.00
#
_symmetry.space_group_name_H-M   'P 1'
#
loop_
_entity.id
_entity.type
_entity.pdbx_description
1 polymer ?
#
loop_
_entity_poly.entity_id
_entity_poly.type
_entity_poly.pdbx_seq_one_letter_code
_entity_poly.pdbx_strand_id
1 'polypeptide(L)'
;MTKTMKMAVLFLALAFAQATVIPSGYADDNYATKIQKVLKEKKEKEEKEKKEKEEKEKKEKKERERRRTPRPTPAPVPAPAPKPTPAPAPAPAPKPAPTPAPAPAPAPAPAPAPAPAPAPAPAPAPALDGAALYAQYCAGCHGQGKRGKSASATQSAINNNIGGMGSLKSLTAAQITAISQY
;
A
#
# COMPACT_ATOMS: atom_id res chain seq x y z
N MET A 1 9.72 1.65 -13.75
CA MET A 1 8.43 0.99 -13.45
C MET A 1 7.77 1.70 -12.29
N THR A 2 6.97 2.70 -12.63
CA THR A 2 6.47 3.72 -11.71
C THR A 2 5.29 3.20 -10.88
N LYS A 3 5.17 3.76 -9.68
CA LYS A 3 4.21 3.54 -8.59
C LYS A 3 2.76 3.19 -9.01
N THR A 4 2.34 3.63 -10.19
CA THR A 4 1.05 3.32 -10.84
C THR A 4 0.85 1.84 -11.17
N MET A 5 1.90 1.10 -11.55
CA MET A 5 1.76 -0.34 -11.85
C MET A 5 1.59 -1.19 -10.58
N LYS A 6 2.18 -0.77 -9.45
CA LYS A 6 2.00 -1.45 -8.16
C LYS A 6 0.58 -1.29 -7.61
N MET A 7 -0.07 -0.16 -7.86
CA MET A 7 -1.47 0.06 -7.46
C MET A 7 -2.46 -0.74 -8.32
N ALA A 8 -2.23 -0.86 -9.64
CA ALA A 8 -3.09 -1.66 -10.51
C ALA A 8 -3.09 -3.16 -10.15
N VAL A 9 -1.94 -3.71 -9.77
CA VAL A 9 -1.83 -5.11 -9.31
C VAL A 9 -2.50 -5.32 -7.94
N LEU A 10 -2.43 -4.33 -7.04
CA LEU A 10 -3.06 -4.39 -5.73
C LEU A 10 -4.59 -4.34 -5.82
N PHE A 11 -5.14 -3.53 -6.74
CA PHE A 11 -6.58 -3.45 -6.99
C PHE A 11 -7.14 -4.73 -7.64
N LEU A 12 -6.38 -5.38 -8.52
CA LEU A 12 -6.80 -6.65 -9.13
C LEU A 12 -6.81 -7.80 -8.10
N ALA A 13 -5.88 -7.79 -7.14
CA ALA A 13 -5.85 -8.77 -6.06
C ALA A 13 -7.00 -8.57 -5.04
N LEU A 14 -7.39 -7.33 -4.76
CA LEU A 14 -8.49 -7.03 -3.84
C LEU A 14 -9.87 -7.43 -4.39
N ALA A 15 -10.05 -7.34 -5.72
CA ALA A 15 -11.28 -7.78 -6.38
C ALA A 15 -11.45 -9.32 -6.38
N PHE A 16 -10.34 -10.08 -6.37
CA PHE A 16 -10.39 -11.54 -6.23
C PHE A 16 -10.77 -12.01 -4.81
N ALA A 17 -10.58 -11.17 -3.79
CA ALA A 17 -10.90 -11.53 -2.40
C ALA A 17 -12.38 -11.32 -2.02
N GLN A 18 -13.17 -10.56 -2.79
CA GLN A 18 -14.59 -10.29 -2.49
C GLN A 18 -15.57 -11.21 -3.24
N ALA A 19 -15.08 -12.05 -4.16
CA ALA A 19 -15.93 -12.97 -4.94
C ALA A 19 -16.27 -14.30 -4.21
N THR A 20 -15.97 -14.43 -2.92
CA THR A 20 -16.30 -15.62 -2.12
C THR A 20 -17.66 -15.54 -1.41
N VAL A 21 -18.50 -14.55 -1.72
CA VAL A 21 -19.93 -14.62 -1.38
C VAL A 21 -20.66 -15.33 -2.52
N ILE A 22 -20.57 -16.66 -2.54
CA ILE A 22 -21.35 -17.52 -3.42
C ILE A 22 -22.71 -17.74 -2.75
N PRO A 23 -23.84 -17.25 -3.30
CA PRO A 23 -25.15 -17.73 -2.90
C PRO A 23 -25.26 -19.21 -3.27
N SER A 24 -25.45 -20.04 -2.24
CA SER A 24 -25.67 -21.48 -2.33
C SER A 24 -26.89 -21.76 -3.21
N GLY A 25 -26.67 -22.23 -4.45
CA GLY A 25 -27.80 -22.68 -5.27
C GLY A 25 -27.61 -22.94 -6.77
N TYR A 26 -26.44 -22.75 -7.39
CA TYR A 26 -26.30 -23.07 -8.83
C TYR A 26 -24.84 -23.34 -9.24
N ALA A 27 -24.35 -24.56 -8.97
CA ALA A 27 -23.05 -25.04 -9.42
C ALA A 27 -23.24 -25.99 -10.62
N ASP A 28 -23.46 -25.42 -11.81
CA ASP A 28 -23.20 -26.14 -13.06
C ASP A 28 -21.70 -25.99 -13.39
N ASP A 29 -20.97 -27.09 -13.57
CA ASP A 29 -19.53 -27.14 -13.91
C ASP A 29 -19.14 -26.31 -15.15
N ASN A 30 -20.14 -25.89 -15.93
CA ASN A 30 -20.02 -25.03 -17.10
C ASN A 30 -19.69 -23.56 -16.75
N TYR A 31 -20.10 -23.05 -15.59
CA TYR A 31 -19.97 -21.63 -15.25
C TYR A 31 -18.53 -21.23 -14.94
N ALA A 32 -17.80 -22.04 -14.18
CA ALA A 32 -16.39 -21.78 -13.87
C ALA A 32 -15.53 -21.73 -15.15
N THR A 33 -15.80 -22.60 -16.11
CA THR A 33 -15.11 -22.63 -17.41
C THR A 33 -15.40 -21.39 -18.25
N LYS A 34 -16.65 -20.89 -18.24
CA LYS A 34 -17.02 -19.64 -18.92
C LYS A 34 -16.31 -18.42 -18.31
N ILE A 35 -16.18 -18.35 -16.99
CA ILE A 35 -15.46 -17.28 -16.31
C ILE A 35 -13.97 -17.30 -16.69
N GLN A 36 -13.33 -18.47 -16.72
CA GLN A 36 -11.93 -18.58 -17.16
C GLN A 36 -11.73 -18.14 -18.62
N LYS A 37 -12.67 -18.46 -19.52
CA LYS A 37 -12.63 -18.03 -20.92
C LYS A 37 -12.70 -16.51 -21.05
N VAL A 38 -13.65 -15.87 -20.36
CA VAL A 38 -13.81 -14.41 -20.37
C VAL A 38 -12.58 -13.70 -19.80
N LEU A 39 -11.96 -14.26 -18.75
CA LEU A 39 -10.73 -13.72 -18.17
C LEU A 39 -9.53 -13.84 -19.14
N LYS A 40 -9.44 -14.95 -19.88
CA LYS A 40 -8.39 -15.15 -20.89
C LYS A 40 -8.54 -14.18 -22.07
N GLU A 41 -9.76 -14.05 -22.61
CA GLU A 41 -10.06 -13.11 -23.70
C GLU A 41 -9.80 -11.65 -23.29
N LYS A 42 -10.14 -11.29 -22.05
CA LYS A 42 -9.85 -9.95 -21.50
C LYS A 42 -8.34 -9.69 -21.39
N LYS A 43 -7.57 -10.68 -20.91
CA LYS A 43 -6.11 -10.57 -20.80
C LYS A 43 -5.43 -10.45 -22.17
N GLU A 44 -5.88 -11.21 -23.16
CA GLU A 44 -5.38 -11.14 -24.54
C GLU A 44 -5.70 -9.78 -25.18
N LYS A 45 -6.89 -9.23 -24.91
CA LYS A 45 -7.28 -7.90 -25.39
C LYS A 45 -6.43 -6.78 -24.76
N GLU A 46 -6.20 -6.84 -23.45
CA GLU A 46 -5.33 -5.89 -22.74
C GLU A 46 -3.87 -5.95 -23.22
N GLU A 47 -3.35 -7.15 -23.50
CA GLU A 47 -2.00 -7.32 -24.04
C GLU A 47 -1.87 -6.77 -25.46
N LYS A 48 -2.88 -7.00 -26.31
CA LYS A 48 -2.92 -6.46 -27.67
C LYS A 48 -2.94 -4.93 -27.67
N GLU A 49 -3.77 -4.32 -26.82
CA GLU A 49 -3.86 -2.86 -26.70
C GLU A 49 -2.54 -2.25 -26.18
N LYS A 50 -1.89 -2.93 -25.22
CA LYS A 50 -0.59 -2.50 -24.71
C LYS A 50 0.50 -2.54 -25.79
N LYS A 51 0.53 -3.60 -26.62
CA LYS A 51 1.49 -3.74 -27.72
C LYS A 51 1.30 -2.66 -28.79
N GLU A 52 0.04 -2.36 -29.14
CA GLU A 52 -0.28 -1.30 -30.09
C GLU A 52 0.13 0.10 -29.58
N LYS A 53 -0.10 0.36 -28.28
CA LYS A 53 0.31 1.62 -27.65
C LYS A 53 1.83 1.81 -27.62
N GLU A 54 2.58 0.75 -27.32
CA GLU A 54 4.05 0.77 -27.31
C GLU A 54 4.62 1.00 -28.73
N GLU A 55 4.03 0.38 -29.75
CA GLU A 55 4.41 0.61 -31.15
C GLU A 55 4.16 2.05 -31.59
N LYS A 56 2.99 2.61 -31.22
CA LYS A 56 2.64 4.00 -31.51
C LYS A 56 3.60 4.99 -30.86
N GLU A 57 3.97 4.77 -29.59
CA GLU A 57 4.93 5.62 -28.89
C GLU A 57 6.33 5.55 -29.52
N LYS A 58 6.77 4.35 -29.93
CA LYS A 58 8.05 4.17 -30.63
C LYS A 58 8.08 4.90 -31.98
N LYS A 59 6.97 4.87 -32.72
CA LYS A 59 6.84 5.58 -34.00
C LYS A 59 6.88 7.10 -33.81
N GLU A 60 6.16 7.61 -32.83
CA GLU A 60 6.12 9.05 -32.51
C GLU A 60 7.48 9.56 -32.02
N LYS A 61 8.18 8.79 -31.19
CA LYS A 61 9.54 9.13 -30.74
C LYS A 61 10.52 9.21 -31.92
N LYS A 62 10.47 8.25 -32.85
CA LYS A 62 11.32 8.23 -34.05
C LYS A 62 11.03 9.43 -34.97
N GLU A 63 9.77 9.81 -35.12
CA GLU A 63 9.39 10.97 -35.92
C GLU A 63 9.82 12.29 -35.26
N ARG A 64 9.67 12.40 -33.93
CA ARG A 64 10.14 13.55 -33.16
C ARG A 64 11.66 13.72 -33.23
N GLU A 65 12.40 12.62 -33.25
CA GLU A 65 13.85 12.63 -33.43
C GLU A 65 14.26 13.08 -34.83
N ARG A 66 13.59 12.57 -35.87
CA ARG A 66 13.80 13.02 -37.26
C ARG A 66 13.46 14.50 -37.47
N ARG A 67 12.51 15.05 -36.72
CA ARG A 67 12.15 16.48 -36.81
C ARG A 67 13.14 17.39 -36.08
N ARG A 68 14.02 16.86 -35.22
CA ARG A 68 15.00 17.62 -34.42
C ARG A 68 16.39 17.67 -35.03
N THR A 69 16.69 16.85 -36.04
CA THR A 69 17.98 16.89 -36.73
C THR A 69 17.92 17.83 -37.94
N PRO A 70 18.63 18.97 -37.94
CA PRO A 70 18.72 19.82 -39.12
C PRO A 70 19.46 19.07 -40.24
N ARG A 71 18.99 19.26 -41.49
CA ARG A 71 19.65 18.74 -42.69
C ARG A 71 21.08 19.31 -42.75
N PRO A 72 22.12 18.49 -42.96
CA PRO A 72 23.50 18.98 -43.01
C PRO A 72 23.67 20.02 -44.12
N THR A 73 24.24 21.17 -43.77
CA THR A 73 24.58 22.25 -44.68
C THR A 73 25.84 21.84 -45.46
N PRO A 74 25.86 21.90 -46.81
CA PRO A 74 27.07 21.60 -47.57
C PRO A 74 28.18 22.59 -47.21
N ALA A 75 29.40 22.05 -47.04
CA ALA A 75 30.57 22.82 -46.63
C ALA A 75 30.98 23.85 -47.69
N PRO A 76 31.38 25.07 -47.31
CA PRO A 76 31.85 26.07 -48.25
C PRO A 76 33.21 25.69 -48.84
N VAL A 77 33.38 25.98 -50.14
CA VAL A 77 34.62 25.79 -50.90
C VAL A 77 35.68 26.80 -50.41
N PRO A 78 36.93 26.38 -50.10
CA PRO A 78 37.97 27.28 -49.61
C PRO A 78 38.43 28.27 -50.68
N ALA A 79 38.65 29.52 -50.27
CA ALA A 79 39.30 30.56 -51.07
C ALA A 79 40.84 30.40 -51.07
N PRO A 80 41.55 30.81 -52.14
CA PRO A 80 43.00 30.66 -52.25
C PRO A 80 43.77 31.62 -51.31
N ALA A 81 44.87 31.12 -50.74
CA ALA A 81 45.67 31.79 -49.72
C ALA A 81 46.64 32.86 -50.29
N PRO A 82 46.80 34.02 -49.62
CA PRO A 82 47.83 35.00 -49.93
C PRO A 82 49.21 34.64 -49.32
N LYS A 83 50.27 35.19 -49.92
CA LYS A 83 51.70 34.93 -49.62
C LYS A 83 52.17 35.67 -48.35
N PRO A 84 52.95 35.04 -47.45
CA PRO A 84 53.30 35.64 -46.15
C PRO A 84 54.52 36.59 -46.20
N THR A 85 54.52 37.54 -45.26
CA THR A 85 55.63 38.46 -44.90
C THR A 85 56.12 38.12 -43.47
N PRO A 86 57.43 38.19 -43.13
CA PRO A 86 57.92 37.77 -41.81
C PRO A 86 57.54 38.72 -40.65
N ALA A 87 57.23 38.15 -39.48
CA ALA A 87 56.89 38.86 -38.25
C ALA A 87 58.03 38.81 -37.20
N PRO A 88 58.20 39.86 -36.36
CA PRO A 88 59.20 39.88 -35.29
C PRO A 88 58.79 39.02 -34.06
N ALA A 89 59.79 38.64 -33.26
CA ALA A 89 59.67 37.69 -32.15
C ALA A 89 58.81 38.21 -30.97
N PRO A 90 57.94 37.36 -30.36
CA PRO A 90 57.10 37.76 -29.24
C PRO A 90 57.85 37.80 -27.89
N ALA A 91 57.43 38.74 -27.03
CA ALA A 91 57.92 38.91 -25.66
C ALA A 91 57.50 37.75 -24.73
N PRO A 92 58.29 37.43 -23.68
CA PRO A 92 57.99 36.33 -22.77
C PRO A 92 56.73 36.59 -21.93
N ALA A 93 55.94 35.54 -21.73
CA ALA A 93 54.67 35.56 -21.02
C ALA A 93 54.83 35.83 -19.50
N PRO A 94 53.91 36.58 -18.87
CA PRO A 94 53.94 36.82 -17.44
C PRO A 94 53.68 35.55 -16.62
N LYS A 95 54.34 35.45 -15.46
CA LYS A 95 54.25 34.33 -14.52
C LYS A 95 52.81 34.19 -13.98
N PRO A 96 52.25 32.96 -13.90
CA PRO A 96 50.93 32.73 -13.32
C PRO A 96 50.84 33.20 -11.86
N ALA A 97 49.72 33.83 -11.51
CA ALA A 97 49.41 34.24 -10.14
C ALA A 97 49.24 33.01 -9.22
N PRO A 98 49.59 33.11 -7.93
CA PRO A 98 49.42 32.02 -6.98
C PRO A 98 47.94 31.70 -6.78
N THR A 99 47.64 30.40 -6.70
CA THR A 99 46.29 29.87 -6.48
C THR A 99 45.78 30.24 -5.07
N PRO A 100 44.53 30.72 -4.92
CA PRO A 100 43.96 30.98 -3.60
C PRO A 100 43.91 29.72 -2.73
N ALA A 101 44.12 29.91 -1.42
CA ALA A 101 44.02 28.82 -0.44
C ALA A 101 42.57 28.27 -0.36
N PRO A 102 42.39 26.96 -0.10
CA PRO A 102 41.07 26.37 0.06
C PRO A 102 40.31 27.00 1.23
N ALA A 103 38.99 27.19 1.04
CA ALA A 103 38.12 27.66 2.11
C ALA A 103 38.05 26.64 3.26
N PRO A 104 37.91 27.08 4.52
CA PRO A 104 37.77 26.19 5.66
C PRO A 104 36.49 25.34 5.56
N ALA A 105 36.57 24.12 6.08
CA ALA A 105 35.45 23.18 6.08
C ALA A 105 34.27 23.71 6.93
N PRO A 106 33.01 23.45 6.52
CA PRO A 106 31.83 23.85 7.28
C PRO A 106 31.78 23.15 8.64
N ALA A 107 31.27 23.86 9.64
CA ALA A 107 31.07 23.33 10.99
C ALA A 107 30.07 22.14 10.98
N PRO A 108 30.26 21.16 11.87
CA PRO A 108 29.34 20.03 11.99
C PRO A 108 27.94 20.48 12.40
N ALA A 109 26.93 19.81 11.85
CA ALA A 109 25.53 20.07 12.17
C ALA A 109 25.22 19.74 13.65
N PRO A 110 24.28 20.48 14.29
CA PRO A 110 23.85 20.18 15.65
C PRO A 110 23.21 18.80 15.76
N ALA A 111 23.40 18.16 16.92
CA ALA A 111 22.82 16.86 17.22
C ALA A 111 21.28 16.91 17.23
N PRO A 112 20.60 15.84 16.81
CA PRO A 112 19.14 15.78 16.82
C PRO A 112 18.59 15.86 18.25
N ALA A 113 17.44 16.52 18.40
CA ALA A 113 16.73 16.60 19.67
C ALA A 113 16.29 15.21 20.17
N PRO A 114 16.24 14.99 21.50
CA PRO A 114 15.78 13.73 22.07
C PRO A 114 14.32 13.44 21.68
N ALA A 115 14.02 12.16 21.49
CA ALA A 115 12.67 11.70 21.17
C ALA A 115 11.68 12.01 22.30
N PRO A 116 10.41 12.30 21.98
CA PRO A 116 9.38 12.54 22.99
C PRO A 116 9.16 11.29 23.85
N ALA A 117 8.82 11.51 25.12
CA ALA A 117 8.48 10.44 26.05
C ALA A 117 7.24 9.67 25.57
N PRO A 118 7.17 8.35 25.85
CA PRO A 118 6.00 7.54 25.52
C PRO A 118 4.75 8.05 26.26
N ALA A 119 3.61 7.96 25.58
CA ALA A 119 2.31 8.32 26.15
C ALA A 119 1.95 7.39 27.33
N PRO A 120 1.18 7.89 28.32
CA PRO A 120 0.71 7.07 29.43
C PRO A 120 -0.20 5.93 28.96
N ALA A 121 -0.16 4.81 29.66
CA ALA A 121 -1.01 3.65 29.39
C ALA A 121 -2.50 4.01 29.58
N PRO A 122 -3.40 3.39 28.80
CA PRO A 122 -4.84 3.60 28.96
C PRO A 122 -5.32 3.15 30.35
N ALA A 123 -6.33 3.85 30.87
CA ALA A 123 -6.96 3.51 32.14
C ALA A 123 -7.66 2.14 32.07
N PRO A 124 -7.74 1.39 33.18
CA PRO A 124 -8.46 0.12 33.21
C PRO A 124 -9.95 0.30 32.90
N ALA A 125 -10.53 -0.65 32.17
CA ALA A 125 -11.96 -0.68 31.89
C ALA A 125 -12.77 -0.86 33.19
N PRO A 126 -14.01 -0.32 33.26
CA PRO A 126 -14.87 -0.50 34.43
C PRO A 126 -15.19 -1.99 34.65
N ALA A 127 -15.08 -2.44 35.90
CA ALA A 127 -15.44 -3.80 36.29
C ALA A 127 -16.95 -4.01 36.13
N LEU A 128 -17.33 -5.15 35.54
CA LEU A 128 -18.73 -5.54 35.42
C LEU A 128 -19.21 -6.15 36.75
N ASP A 129 -20.38 -5.71 37.21
CA ASP A 129 -21.02 -6.28 38.40
C ASP A 129 -21.78 -7.57 38.03
N GLY A 130 -21.13 -8.70 38.30
CA GLY A 130 -21.71 -10.02 38.08
C GLY A 130 -22.98 -10.29 38.89
N ALA A 131 -23.10 -9.69 40.08
CA ALA A 131 -24.27 -9.85 40.95
C ALA A 131 -25.49 -9.18 40.32
N ALA A 132 -25.33 -7.95 39.84
CA ALA A 132 -26.38 -7.21 39.16
C ALA A 132 -26.84 -7.92 37.88
N LEU A 133 -25.88 -8.40 37.07
CA LEU A 133 -26.19 -9.14 35.85
C LEU A 133 -26.92 -10.47 36.13
N TYR A 134 -26.51 -11.21 37.18
CA TYR A 134 -27.19 -12.44 37.57
C TYR A 134 -28.63 -12.17 38.04
N ALA A 135 -28.83 -11.12 38.84
CA ALA A 135 -30.16 -10.72 39.31
C ALA A 135 -31.09 -10.37 38.13
N GLN A 136 -30.56 -9.65 37.13
CA GLN A 136 -31.33 -9.22 35.97
C GLN A 136 -31.71 -10.37 35.02
N TYR A 137 -30.77 -11.28 34.74
CA TYR A 137 -30.93 -12.25 33.64
C TYR A 137 -31.14 -13.70 34.08
N CYS A 138 -30.79 -14.06 35.32
CA CYS A 138 -30.70 -15.47 35.73
C CYS A 138 -31.57 -15.81 36.94
N ALA A 139 -31.67 -14.88 37.92
CA ALA A 139 -32.31 -15.16 39.20
C ALA A 139 -33.81 -15.52 39.08
N GLY A 140 -34.52 -14.96 38.09
CA GLY A 140 -35.94 -15.22 37.88
C GLY A 140 -36.29 -16.68 37.58
N CYS A 141 -35.37 -17.45 36.97
CA CYS A 141 -35.59 -18.86 36.64
C CYS A 141 -34.75 -19.83 37.51
N HIS A 142 -33.59 -19.39 37.99
CA HIS A 142 -32.63 -20.28 38.67
C HIS A 142 -32.55 -20.07 40.19
N GLY A 143 -33.09 -18.98 40.71
CA GLY A 143 -32.91 -18.59 42.11
C GLY A 143 -31.44 -18.50 42.49
N GLN A 144 -31.12 -18.77 43.76
CA GLN A 144 -29.75 -18.68 44.27
C GLN A 144 -28.90 -19.94 44.03
N GLY A 145 -29.51 -21.05 43.66
CA GLY A 145 -28.91 -22.39 43.70
C GLY A 145 -28.09 -22.80 42.47
N LYS A 146 -27.95 -21.93 41.47
CA LYS A 146 -27.19 -22.23 40.23
C LYS A 146 -26.02 -21.27 39.99
N ARG A 147 -25.61 -20.52 41.02
CA ARG A 147 -24.40 -19.68 40.97
C ARG A 147 -23.12 -20.49 40.82
N GLY A 148 -22.04 -19.84 40.39
CA GLY A 148 -20.70 -20.46 40.33
C GLY A 148 -20.50 -21.54 39.26
N LYS A 149 -21.37 -21.62 38.24
CA LYS A 149 -21.07 -22.41 37.03
C LYS A 149 -20.05 -21.68 36.18
N SER A 150 -19.15 -22.41 35.52
CA SER A 150 -18.14 -21.80 34.65
C SER A 150 -18.78 -21.00 33.51
N ALA A 151 -18.11 -19.93 33.09
CA ALA A 151 -18.52 -19.12 31.93
C ALA A 151 -18.78 -19.99 30.68
N SER A 152 -17.95 -21.01 30.46
CA SER A 152 -18.08 -21.94 29.33
C SER A 152 -19.34 -22.82 29.41
N ALA A 153 -19.73 -23.25 30.60
CA ALA A 153 -20.95 -24.02 30.81
C ALA A 153 -22.18 -23.13 30.59
N THR A 154 -22.15 -21.90 31.11
CA THR A 154 -23.21 -20.91 30.91
C THR A 154 -23.36 -20.52 29.44
N GLN A 155 -22.26 -20.26 28.75
CA GLN A 155 -22.26 -19.95 27.31
C GLN A 155 -22.80 -21.13 26.50
N SER A 156 -22.39 -22.35 26.81
CA SER A 156 -22.89 -23.56 26.14
C SER A 156 -24.39 -23.75 26.35
N ALA A 157 -24.91 -23.48 27.55
CA ALA A 157 -26.33 -23.55 27.84
C ALA A 157 -27.15 -22.52 27.04
N ILE A 158 -26.66 -21.27 26.95
CA ILE A 158 -27.28 -20.21 26.15
C ILE A 158 -27.26 -20.57 24.66
N ASN A 159 -26.11 -21.03 24.14
CA ASN A 159 -25.94 -21.36 22.73
C ASN A 159 -26.88 -22.49 22.29
N ASN A 160 -27.01 -23.52 23.14
CA ASN A 160 -27.86 -24.69 22.91
C ASN A 160 -29.31 -24.50 23.40
N ASN A 161 -29.68 -23.30 23.84
CA ASN A 161 -31.01 -22.99 24.36
C ASN A 161 -31.49 -23.96 25.46
N ILE A 162 -30.57 -24.42 26.32
CA ILE A 162 -30.88 -25.36 27.39
C ILE A 162 -31.80 -24.65 28.40
N GLY A 163 -32.94 -25.27 28.72
CA GLY A 163 -33.90 -24.69 29.66
C GLY A 163 -34.49 -23.34 29.22
N GLY A 164 -34.49 -23.03 27.92
CA GLY A 164 -35.07 -21.78 27.40
C GLY A 164 -34.15 -20.55 27.48
N MET A 165 -32.85 -20.74 27.73
CA MET A 165 -31.88 -19.63 27.87
C MET A 165 -31.52 -18.90 26.56
N GLY A 166 -32.13 -19.26 25.42
CA GLY A 166 -31.75 -18.76 24.09
C GLY A 166 -31.96 -17.27 23.87
N SER A 167 -32.83 -16.61 24.67
CA SER A 167 -33.00 -15.15 24.66
C SER A 167 -31.78 -14.40 25.17
N LEU A 168 -30.89 -15.07 25.92
CA LEU A 168 -29.68 -14.49 26.51
C LEU A 168 -28.47 -14.53 25.56
N LYS A 169 -28.65 -14.94 24.30
CA LYS A 169 -27.59 -14.95 23.27
C LYS A 169 -27.02 -13.55 22.97
N SER A 170 -27.70 -12.49 23.40
CA SER A 170 -27.23 -11.10 23.29
C SER A 170 -26.21 -10.69 24.36
N LEU A 171 -26.03 -11.49 25.42
CA LEU A 171 -25.03 -11.22 26.44
C LEU A 171 -23.62 -11.42 25.86
N THR A 172 -22.74 -10.46 26.15
CA THR A 172 -21.33 -10.54 25.75
C THR A 172 -20.58 -11.58 26.59
N ALA A 173 -19.45 -12.06 26.06
CA ALA A 173 -18.57 -12.97 26.80
C ALA A 173 -18.09 -12.37 28.13
N ALA A 174 -17.85 -11.06 28.19
CA ALA A 174 -17.45 -10.36 29.40
C ALA A 174 -18.57 -10.37 30.46
N GLN A 175 -19.82 -10.14 30.05
CA GLN A 175 -20.98 -10.23 30.95
C GLN A 175 -21.20 -11.65 31.44
N ILE A 176 -21.10 -12.66 30.57
CA ILE A 176 -21.23 -14.08 30.96
C ILE A 176 -20.11 -14.48 31.92
N THR A 177 -18.89 -13.98 31.69
CA THR A 177 -17.76 -14.18 32.61
C THR A 177 -18.04 -13.53 33.96
N ALA A 178 -18.53 -12.29 34.00
CA ALA A 178 -18.88 -11.61 35.25
C ALA A 178 -19.99 -12.34 36.00
N ILE A 179 -21.05 -12.79 35.32
CA ILE A 179 -22.15 -13.59 35.90
C ILE A 179 -21.61 -14.90 36.50
N SER A 180 -20.63 -15.54 35.84
CA SER A 180 -20.04 -16.82 36.31
C SER A 180 -19.11 -16.68 37.51
N GLN A 181 -18.59 -15.47 37.75
CA GLN A 181 -17.70 -15.16 38.87
C GLN A 181 -18.48 -14.72 40.13
N TYR A 182 -19.81 -14.63 40.03
CA TYR A 182 -20.76 -14.36 41.11
C TYR A 182 -21.45 -15.64 41.60
#